data_AF-A0A9E4FNZ2-F1
#
_entry.id   AF-A0A9E4FNZ2-F1
#
_cell.length_a   1.000
_cell.length_b   1.000
_cell.length_c   1.000
_cell.angle_alpha   90.00
_cell.angle_beta   90.00
_cell.angle_gamma   90.00
#
_symmetry.space_group_name_H-M   'P 1'
#
loop_
_entity.id
_entity.type
_entity.pdbx_description
1 polymer ?
#
loop_
_entity_poly.entity_id
_entity_poly.type
_entity_poly.pdbx_seq_one_letter_code
_entity_poly.pdbx_strand_id
1 'polypeptide(L)' 'MTTQEGMDRETFDRLAAAAGLDVGETAHMDELFAYVRGLVASLQPLRDMDLEGVEPATAYFPPRD' A
#
# COMPACT_ATOMS: atom_id res chain seq x y z
N MET A 1 8.63 18.89 10.82
CA MET A 1 8.18 17.55 11.23
C MET A 1 6.97 17.21 10.40
N THR A 2 7.15 16.49 9.31
CA THR A 2 6.03 16.00 8.51
C THR A 2 5.43 14.85 9.32
N THR A 3 4.29 15.08 9.96
CA THR A 3 3.50 14.02 10.59
C THR A 3 3.18 13.00 9.50
N GLN A 4 3.78 11.81 9.58
CA GLN A 4 3.40 10.66 8.77
C GLN A 4 1.97 10.31 9.13
N GLU A 5 1.02 10.76 8.35
CA GLU A 5 -0.31 10.19 8.38
C GLU A 5 -0.17 8.79 7.77
N GLY A 6 -0.26 7.77 8.62
CA GLY A 6 -0.45 6.41 8.15
C GLY A 6 -1.65 6.35 7.19
N MET A 7 -1.73 5.29 6.39
CA MET A 7 -2.81 5.12 5.41
C MET A 7 -4.17 5.52 5.99
N ASP A 8 -4.79 6.52 5.37
CA ASP A 8 -6.13 6.98 5.71
C ASP A 8 -7.18 6.01 5.14
N ARG A 9 -8.39 6.05 5.70
CA ARG A 9 -9.46 5.11 5.34
C ARG A 9 -9.92 5.29 3.90
N GLU A 10 -10.02 6.52 3.40
CA GLU A 10 -10.48 6.80 2.04
C GLU A 10 -9.51 6.23 1.00
N THR A 11 -8.20 6.38 1.23
CA THR A 11 -7.16 5.81 0.38
C THR A 11 -7.18 4.29 0.41
N PHE A 12 -7.37 3.69 1.59
CA PHE A 12 -7.56 2.25 1.70
C PHE A 12 -8.77 1.77 0.88
N ASP A 13 -9.93 2.41 1.03
CA ASP A 13 -11.17 2.03 0.35
C ASP A 13 -11.03 2.13 -1.18
N ARG A 14 -10.35 3.15 -1.69
CA ARG A 14 -10.04 3.28 -3.13
C ARG A 14 -9.15 2.16 -3.65
N LEU A 15 -8.13 1.77 -2.89
CA LEU A 15 -7.23 0.67 -3.27
C LEU A 15 -7.93 -0.69 -3.20
N ALA A 16 -8.75 -0.90 -2.18
CA ALA A 16 -9.58 -2.08 -2.04
C ALA A 16 -10.54 -2.23 -3.23
N ALA A 17 -11.24 -1.15 -3.62
CA ALA A 17 -12.08 -1.12 -4.81
C ALA A 17 -11.28 -1.48 -6.08
N ALA A 18 -10.10 -0.87 -6.26
CA ALA A 18 -9.24 -1.13 -7.42
C ALA A 18 -8.72 -2.59 -7.47
N ALA A 19 -8.61 -3.24 -6.31
CA ALA A 19 -8.28 -4.66 -6.19
C ALA A 19 -9.51 -5.59 -6.40
N GLY A 20 -10.70 -5.04 -6.63
CA GLY A 20 -11.94 -5.78 -6.83
C GLY A 20 -12.62 -6.24 -5.54
N LEU A 21 -12.28 -5.65 -4.40
CA LEU A 21 -12.96 -5.90 -3.13
C LEU A 21 -14.25 -5.08 -3.04
N ASP A 22 -15.27 -5.65 -2.41
CA ASP A 22 -16.49 -4.93 -2.06
C ASP A 22 -16.23 -4.05 -0.83
N VAL A 23 -16.35 -2.74 -1.01
CA VAL A 23 -15.89 -1.73 -0.04
C VAL A 23 -17.03 -1.25 0.86
N GLY A 24 -17.81 -2.20 1.37
CA GLY A 24 -18.86 -1.93 2.35
C GLY A 24 -18.30 -1.74 3.76
N GLU A 25 -19.03 -1.00 4.60
CA GLU A 25 -18.78 -0.95 6.05
C GLU A 25 -19.08 -2.31 6.68
N THR A 26 -18.08 -3.18 6.69
CA THR A 26 -18.14 -4.51 7.30
C THR A 26 -17.01 -4.66 8.31
N ALA A 27 -17.23 -5.46 9.35
CA ALA A 27 -16.19 -5.75 10.36
C ALA A 27 -14.90 -6.30 9.73
N HIS A 28 -15.02 -7.06 8.64
CA HIS A 28 -13.88 -7.60 7.93
C HIS A 28 -13.03 -6.50 7.24
N MET A 29 -13.67 -5.49 6.65
CA MET A 29 -12.95 -4.39 6.02
C MET A 29 -12.25 -3.49 7.05
N ASP A 30 -12.81 -3.36 8.25
CA ASP A 30 -12.17 -2.65 9.36
C ASP A 30 -10.91 -3.39 9.86
N GLU A 31 -10.98 -4.71 9.98
CA GLU A 31 -9.82 -5.55 10.32
C GLU A 31 -8.73 -5.45 9.25
N LEU A 32 -9.11 -5.53 7.97
CA LEU A 32 -8.19 -5.40 6.85
C LEU A 32 -7.54 -4.01 6.82
N PHE A 33 -8.31 -2.95 7.06
CA PHE A 33 -7.79 -1.58 7.16
C PHE A 33 -6.74 -1.46 8.27
N ALA A 34 -7.05 -1.96 9.47
CA ALA A 34 -6.12 -1.94 10.60
C ALA A 34 -4.81 -2.68 10.29
N TYR A 35 -4.92 -3.84 9.64
CA TYR A 35 -3.76 -4.63 9.22
C TYR A 35 -2.90 -3.89 8.18
N VAL A 36 -3.52 -3.41 7.09
CA VAL A 36 -2.79 -2.72 6.01
C VAL A 36 -2.15 -1.43 6.52
N ARG A 37 -2.84 -0.66 7.37
CA ARG A 37 -2.28 0.53 8.00
C ARG A 37 -1.03 0.22 8.81
N GLY A 38 -1.04 -0.86 9.59
CA GLY A 38 0.13 -1.33 10.33
C GLY A 38 1.27 -1.79 9.42
N LEU A 39 0.96 -2.52 8.36
CA LEU A 39 1.93 -2.96 7.36
C LEU A 39 2.60 -1.78 6.64
N VAL A 40 1.83 -0.78 6.20
CA VAL A 40 2.39 0.41 5.53
C VAL A 40 3.31 1.19 6.47
N ALA A 41 2.95 1.28 7.75
CA ALA A 41 3.81 1.89 8.76
C ALA A 41 5.12 1.11 8.97
N SER A 42 5.08 -0.23 8.89
CA SER A 42 6.30 -1.05 9.06
C SER A 42 7.28 -0.94 7.89
N LEU A 43 6.84 -0.45 6.73
CA LEU A 43 7.67 -0.24 5.54
C LEU A 43 8.44 1.10 5.55
N GLN A 44 8.29 1.94 6.57
CA GLN A 44 9.02 3.22 6.66
C GLN A 44 10.55 3.10 6.46
N PRO A 45 11.24 2.07 7.01
CA PRO A 45 12.67 1.90 6.78
C PRO A 45 13.07 1.78 5.30
N LEU A 46 12.15 1.31 4.44
CA LEU A 46 12.41 1.24 2.99
C LEU A 46 12.43 2.63 2.33
N ARG A 47 11.70 3.60 2.88
CA ARG A 47 11.70 4.99 2.37
C ARG A 47 12.98 5.72 2.71
N ASP A 48 13.62 5.33 3.80
CA ASP A 48 14.87 5.93 4.30
C ASP A 48 16.11 5.27 3.67
N MET A 49 15.91 4.26 2.81
CA MET A 49 17.00 3.59 2.11
C MET A 49 17.61 4.52 1.06
N ASP A 50 18.93 4.65 1.08
CA ASP A 50 19.67 5.32 0.01
C ASP A 50 19.67 4.44 -1.24
N LEU A 51 19.11 4.97 -2.32
CA LEU A 51 18.97 4.30 -3.62
C LEU A 51 19.72 5.07 -4.72
N GLU A 52 20.59 6.02 -4.38
CA GLU A 52 21.35 6.78 -5.38
C GLU A 52 22.22 5.83 -6.23
N GLY A 53 22.04 5.90 -7.55
CA GLY A 53 22.76 5.06 -8.51
C GLY A 53 22.30 3.60 -8.58
N VAL A 54 21.23 3.22 -7.87
CA VAL A 54 20.64 1.87 -7.94
C VAL A 54 19.55 1.83 -9.01
N GLU A 55 19.78 1.05 -10.07
CA GLU A 55 18.77 0.79 -11.10
C GLU A 55 17.69 -0.17 -10.58
N PRO A 56 16.39 0.10 -10.82
CA PRO A 56 15.33 -0.84 -10.50
C PRO A 56 15.50 -2.16 -11.24
N ALA A 57 15.34 -3.27 -10.52
CA ALA A 57 15.27 -4.58 -11.15
C ALA A 57 13.98 -4.67 -11.99
N THR A 58 14.06 -4.43 -13.29
CA THR A 58 12.93 -4.59 -14.20
C THR A 58 12.68 -6.08 -14.45
N ALA A 59 11.68 -6.66 -13.78
CA ALA A 59 11.14 -7.94 -14.22
C ALA A 59 10.48 -7.74 -15.59
N TYR A 60 11.00 -8.42 -16.62
CA TYR A 60 10.38 -8.41 -17.95
C TYR A 60 9.05 -9.18 -17.89
N PHE A 61 7.94 -8.47 -18.11
CA PHE A 61 6.63 -9.09 -18.29
C PHE A 61 6.31 -9.14 -19.79
N PRO A 62 6.32 -10.33 -20.41
CA PRO A 62 5.94 -10.44 -21.82
C PRO A 62 4.48 -9.99 -22.01
N PRO A 63 4.14 -9.41 -23.18
CA PRO A 63 2.76 -9.11 -23.53
C PRO A 63 1.90 -10.37 -23.36
N ARG A 64 0.73 -10.22 -22.74
CA ARG A 64 -0.30 -11.26 -22.77
C ARG A 64 -1.21 -10.95 -23.95
N ASP A 65 -1.33 -11.92 -24.87
CA ASP A 65 -2.29 -11.91 -25.98
C ASP A 65 -3.74 -11.83 -25.46
#